data_AF-A0A235EWA8-F1
#
_entry.id   AF-A0A235EWA8-F1
#
_cell.length_a   1.000
_cell.length_b   1.000
_cell.length_c   1.000
_cell.angle_alpha   90.00
_cell.angle_beta   90.00
_cell.angle_gamma   90.00
#
_symmetry.space_group_name_H-M   'P 1'
#
loop_
_entity.id
_entity.type
_entity.pdbx_description
1 polymer ?
#
loop_
_entity_poly.entity_id
_entity_poly.type
_entity_poly.pdbx_seq_one_letter_code
_entity_poly.pdbx_strand_id
1 'polypeptide(L)'
;MNTRATNVIPINIRRRTETARAFKALADAAERGEIVGAAYAVIDSTGNTRQGVIGAACENQALAHYGAIRLAATLLWPDQD
;
A
#
# COMPACT_ATOMS: atom_id res chain seq x y z
N MET A 1 1.97 24.48 -8.20
CA MET A 1 2.74 23.25 -7.90
C MET A 1 1.79 22.07 -8.01
N ASN A 2 2.07 21.12 -8.91
CA ASN A 2 1.16 20.04 -9.27
C ASN A 2 1.21 18.95 -8.18
N THR A 3 0.14 18.81 -7.40
CA THR A 3 -0.08 17.67 -6.49
C THR A 3 -0.17 16.42 -7.35
N ARG A 4 0.94 15.71 -7.54
CA ARG A 4 0.90 14.32 -8.03
C ARG A 4 0.16 13.52 -6.96
N ALA A 5 -1.16 13.40 -7.12
CA ALA A 5 -1.96 12.47 -6.38
C ALA A 5 -1.27 11.10 -6.48
N THR A 6 -0.78 10.62 -5.35
CA THR A 6 -0.36 9.23 -5.25
C THR A 6 -1.68 8.47 -5.35
N ASN A 7 -2.01 7.96 -6.53
CA ASN A 7 -3.26 7.25 -6.76
C ASN A 7 -3.25 5.99 -5.89
N VAL A 8 -3.86 6.07 -4.72
CA VAL A 8 -4.05 4.96 -3.81
C VAL A 8 -5.29 4.21 -4.28
N ILE A 9 -5.10 2.99 -4.79
CA ILE A 9 -6.19 2.14 -5.25
C ILE A 9 -6.49 1.12 -4.13
N PRO A 10 -7.63 1.22 -3.42
CA PRO A 10 -7.98 0.23 -2.42
C PRO A 10 -8.34 -1.11 -3.09
N ILE A 11 -7.75 -2.19 -2.61
CA ILE A 11 -8.05 -3.55 -3.08
C ILE A 11 -8.71 -4.32 -1.93
N ASN A 12 -9.97 -4.72 -2.12
CA ASN A 12 -10.69 -5.55 -1.17
C ASN A 12 -10.38 -7.04 -1.44
N ILE A 13 -9.84 -7.74 -0.43
CA ILE A 13 -9.51 -9.16 -0.55
C ILE A 13 -10.09 -9.93 0.62
N ARG A 14 -10.88 -10.97 0.34
CA ARG A 14 -11.70 -11.66 1.34
C ARG A 14 -11.18 -13.03 1.78
N ARG A 15 -10.27 -13.65 1.02
CA ARG A 15 -9.70 -14.98 1.33
C ARG A 15 -8.18 -14.95 1.41
N ARG A 16 -7.61 -15.64 2.42
CA ARG A 16 -6.17 -15.67 2.69
C ARG A 16 -5.30 -16.03 1.47
N THR A 17 -5.71 -17.04 0.70
CA THR A 17 -4.99 -17.49 -0.50
C THR A 17 -5.08 -16.50 -1.65
N GLU A 18 -6.19 -15.77 -1.77
CA GLU A 18 -6.36 -14.70 -2.76
C GLU A 18 -5.50 -13.49 -2.38
N THR A 19 -5.43 -13.15 -1.09
CA THR A 19 -4.58 -12.06 -0.55
C THR A 19 -3.11 -12.31 -0.86
N ALA A 20 -2.62 -13.52 -0.59
CA ALA A 20 -1.22 -13.85 -0.83
C ALA A 20 -0.86 -13.78 -2.33
N ARG A 21 -1.74 -14.25 -3.23
CA ARG A 21 -1.50 -14.15 -4.69
C ARG A 21 -1.54 -12.73 -5.18
N ALA A 22 -2.51 -11.94 -4.74
CA ALA A 22 -2.62 -10.54 -5.13
C ALA A 22 -1.41 -9.73 -4.66
N PHE A 23 -0.95 -9.94 -3.42
CA PHE A 23 0.24 -9.27 -2.88
C PHE A 23 1.48 -9.66 -3.68
N LYS A 24 1.65 -10.93 -4.00
CA LYS A 24 2.76 -11.39 -4.85
C LYS A 24 2.71 -10.73 -6.24
N ALA A 25 1.56 -10.73 -6.90
CA ALA A 25 1.44 -10.14 -8.24
C ALA A 25 1.76 -8.63 -8.25
N LEU A 26 1.34 -7.91 -7.20
CA LEU A 26 1.65 -6.49 -7.03
C LEU A 26 3.14 -6.25 -6.74
N ALA A 27 3.75 -7.08 -5.90
CA ALA A 27 5.18 -7.02 -5.63
C ALA A 27 5.98 -7.25 -6.91
N ASP A 28 5.67 -8.31 -7.65
CA ASP A 28 6.34 -8.64 -8.91
C ASP A 28 6.18 -7.50 -9.94
N ALA A 29 4.99 -6.87 -10.02
CA ALA A 29 4.76 -5.71 -10.89
C ALA A 29 5.57 -4.47 -10.48
N ALA A 30 5.69 -4.22 -9.18
CA ALA A 30 6.51 -3.14 -8.64
C ALA A 30 8.01 -3.35 -8.88
N GLU A 31 8.50 -4.58 -8.74
CA GLU A 31 9.89 -4.94 -9.04
C GLU A 31 10.22 -4.81 -10.53
N ARG A 32 9.25 -5.08 -11.41
CA ARG A 32 9.37 -4.83 -12.87
C ARG A 32 9.21 -3.35 -13.25
N GLY A 33 8.89 -2.47 -12.30
CA GLY A 33 8.67 -1.04 -12.55
C GLY A 33 7.37 -0.69 -13.27
N GLU A 34 6.42 -1.63 -13.36
CA GLU A 34 5.08 -1.38 -13.94
C GLU A 34 4.25 -0.44 -13.07
N ILE A 35 4.51 -0.46 -11.76
CA ILE A 35 3.99 0.46 -10.76
C ILE A 35 5.13 0.97 -9.87
N VAL A 36 4.97 2.15 -9.27
CA VAL A 36 6.00 2.78 -8.43
C VAL A 36 6.34 1.94 -7.20
N GLY A 37 5.35 1.29 -6.61
CA GLY A 37 5.50 0.47 -5.40
C GLY A 37 4.16 -0.07 -4.94
N ALA A 38 4.19 -1.14 -4.16
CA ALA A 38 3.04 -1.78 -3.56
C ALA A 38 3.23 -1.85 -2.05
N ALA A 39 2.19 -1.41 -1.31
CA ALA A 39 2.17 -1.41 0.14
C ALA A 39 0.79 -1.89 0.65
N TYR A 40 0.75 -2.28 1.92
CA TYR A 40 -0.49 -2.62 2.62
C TYR A 40 -0.61 -1.87 3.93
N ALA A 41 -1.85 -1.67 4.36
CA ALA A 41 -2.21 -1.30 5.72
C ALA A 41 -3.40 -2.19 6.14
N VAL A 42 -3.37 -2.70 7.36
CA VAL A 42 -4.39 -3.57 7.96
C VAL A 42 -4.72 -3.01 9.33
N ILE A 43 -6.00 -2.76 9.58
CA ILE A 43 -6.53 -2.49 10.92
C ILE A 43 -7.07 -3.81 11.45
N ASP A 44 -6.55 -4.27 12.58
CA ASP A 44 -7.05 -5.49 13.21
C ASP A 44 -8.35 -5.23 14.00
N SER A 45 -8.97 -6.29 14.51
CA SER A 45 -10.21 -6.20 15.29
C SER A 45 -10.07 -5.43 16.61
N THR A 46 -8.84 -5.15 17.04
CA THR A 46 -8.55 -4.35 18.24
C THR A 46 -8.24 -2.89 17.92
N GLY A 47 -8.30 -2.50 16.65
CA GLY A 47 -8.01 -1.15 16.19
C GLY A 47 -6.51 -0.86 16.01
N ASN A 48 -5.63 -1.86 16.10
CA ASN A 48 -4.21 -1.66 15.83
C ASN A 48 -3.94 -1.70 14.34
N THR A 49 -3.09 -0.80 13.87
CA THR A 49 -2.69 -0.73 12.47
C THR A 49 -1.34 -1.38 12.24
N ARG A 50 -1.28 -2.26 11.24
CA ARG A 50 -0.05 -2.83 10.70
C ARG A 50 0.10 -2.42 9.25
N GLN A 51 1.28 -1.97 8.87
CA GLN A 51 1.57 -1.53 7.51
C GLN A 51 2.93 -2.03 7.04
N GLY A 52 3.11 -2.12 5.73
CA GLY A 52 4.39 -2.50 5.15
C GLY A 52 4.43 -2.35 3.63
N VAL A 53 5.64 -2.25 3.09
CA VAL A 53 5.90 -2.34 1.65
C VAL A 53 6.05 -3.81 1.29
N ILE A 54 5.36 -4.25 0.23
CA ILE A 54 5.43 -5.63 -0.28
C ILE A 54 6.25 -5.73 -1.57
N GLY A 55 6.45 -4.62 -2.29
CA GLY A 55 7.39 -4.55 -3.41
C GLY A 55 7.62 -3.12 -3.87
N ALA A 56 8.86 -2.81 -4.24
CA ALA A 56 9.27 -1.54 -4.84
C ALA A 56 10.62 -1.71 -5.51
N ALA A 57 10.86 -1.00 -6.62
CA ALA A 57 12.22 -0.80 -7.11
C ALA A 57 13.05 -0.05 -6.05
N CYS A 58 14.36 -0.28 -6.02
CA CYS A 58 15.28 0.27 -5.01
C CYS A 58 15.14 1.80 -4.89
N GLU A 59 15.10 2.49 -6.04
CA GLU A 59 14.94 3.94 -6.16
C GLU A 59 13.57 4.45 -5.67
N ASN A 60 12.55 3.59 -5.65
CA ASN A 60 11.18 3.94 -5.26
C ASN A 60 10.83 3.51 -3.83
N GLN A 61 11.75 2.85 -3.13
CA GLN A 61 11.49 2.28 -1.81
C GLN A 61 11.00 3.36 -0.81
N ALA A 62 11.63 4.54 -0.81
CA ALA A 62 11.21 5.66 0.04
C ALA A 62 9.78 6.15 -0.27
N LEU A 63 9.41 6.23 -1.55
CA LEU A 63 8.07 6.62 -1.99
C LEU A 63 7.02 5.58 -1.59
N ALA A 64 7.34 4.29 -1.72
CA ALA A 64 6.45 3.21 -1.31
C ALA A 64 6.20 3.22 0.21
N HIS A 65 7.24 3.45 1.01
CA HIS A 65 7.11 3.62 2.46
C HIS A 65 6.27 4.84 2.83
N TYR A 66 6.49 5.97 2.17
CA TYR A 66 5.69 7.18 2.39
C TYR A 66 4.21 6.95 2.06
N GLY A 67 3.92 6.29 0.93
CA GLY A 67 2.57 5.91 0.54
C GLY A 67 1.88 4.99 1.55
N ALA A 68 2.62 4.02 2.12
CA ALA A 68 2.10 3.14 3.17
C ALA A 68 1.67 3.92 4.42
N ILE A 69 2.53 4.85 4.89
CA ILE A 69 2.25 5.71 6.06
C ILE A 69 1.03 6.60 5.80
N ARG A 70 0.95 7.22 4.61
CA ARG A 70 -0.21 8.03 4.20
C ARG A 70 -1.49 7.19 4.20
N LEU A 71 -1.46 5.98 3.63
CA LEU A 71 -2.60 5.07 3.62
C LEU A 71 -3.06 4.73 5.05
N ALA A 72 -2.14 4.36 5.94
CA ALA A 72 -2.51 4.07 7.33
C ALA A 72 -3.10 5.29 8.05
N ALA A 73 -2.56 6.49 7.81
CA ALA A 73 -3.10 7.71 8.37
C ALA A 73 -4.53 7.98 7.88
N THR A 74 -4.79 7.88 6.57
CA THR A 74 -6.14 8.03 6.00
C THR A 74 -7.11 6.96 6.53
N LEU A 75 -6.66 5.73 6.75
CA LEU A 75 -7.52 4.67 7.31
C LEU A 75 -7.83 4.88 8.80
N LEU A 76 -6.90 5.44 9.58
CA LEU A 76 -7.08 5.72 11.00
C LEU A 76 -7.85 7.02 11.26
N TRP A 77 -7.66 8.02 10.40
CA TRP A 77 -8.24 9.36 10.54
C TRP A 77 -8.85 9.82 9.19
N PRO A 78 -9.93 9.16 8.73
CA PRO A 78 -10.52 9.44 7.41
C PRO A 78 -11.10 10.85 7.28
N ASP A 79 -11.38 11.52 8.40
CA ASP A 79 -12.01 12.85 8.45
C ASP A 79 -11.00 14.02 8.60
N GLN A 80 -9.68 13.75 8.57
CA GLN A 80 -8.65 14.77 8.77
C GLN A 80 -7.95 15.24 7.48
N ASP A 81 -8.45 14.85 6.31
CA ASP A 81 -7.95 15.34 5.01
C ASP A 81 -8.65 16.65 4.57
#